data_AF-A0A4Y2EUZ8-F1
#
_entry.id   AF-A0A4Y2EUZ8-F1
#
_cell.length_a   1.000
_cell.length_b   1.000
_cell.length_c   1.000
_cell.angle_alpha   90.00
_cell.angle_beta   90.00
_cell.angle_gamma   90.00
#
_symmetry.space_group_name_H-M   'P 1'
#
loop_
_entity.id
_entity.type
_entity.pdbx_description
1 polymer ?
#
loop_
_entity_poly.entity_id
_entity_poly.type
_entity_poly.pdbx_seq_one_letter_code
_entity_poly.pdbx_strand_id
1 'polypeptide(L)'
;MLRNLCTHPYLIQTSHERSEKRRLLKEDYEEDEEFINDESEEEAENSSNSDVDEVVRKYKTRSRQNGSGDDIEEEPLEAIKVKTWFDDFISEEDKYKLELSGKMVLLVDILKECEAIGDKVIVFSQSLLTFDLIEDLLSYLDEQPVTEEEESRDIRNTWRKNVDYFRMDGSTSAEFRKQFIDYFNDPANDR
;
A
#
# COMPACT_ATOMS: atom_id res chain seq x y z
N MET A 1 2.21 12.56 -18.57
CA MET A 1 3.57 12.80 -18.06
C MET A 1 3.65 13.71 -16.82
N LEU A 2 2.54 14.28 -16.30
CA LEU A 2 2.55 15.23 -15.17
C LEU A 2 1.94 14.67 -13.86
N ARG A 3 1.63 13.36 -13.77
CA ARG A 3 0.89 12.81 -12.62
C ARG A 3 1.63 12.95 -11.27
N ASN A 4 2.96 13.04 -11.28
CA ASN A 4 3.79 12.91 -10.07
C ASN A 4 4.44 14.22 -9.62
N LEU A 5 4.14 15.36 -10.26
CA LEU A 5 4.86 16.62 -10.01
C LEU A 5 4.64 17.19 -8.59
N CYS A 6 3.69 16.66 -7.83
CA CYS A 6 3.40 17.09 -6.46
C CYS A 6 3.19 15.91 -5.50
N THR A 7 3.62 14.71 -5.88
CA THR A 7 3.50 13.51 -5.04
C THR A 7 4.71 13.38 -4.13
N HIS A 8 4.53 12.74 -2.99
CA HIS A 8 5.61 12.53 -2.03
C HIS A 8 6.78 11.74 -2.66
N PRO A 9 8.04 12.19 -2.52
CA PRO A 9 9.19 11.59 -3.21
C PRO A 9 9.40 10.12 -2.85
N TYR A 10 9.08 9.72 -1.61
CA TYR A 10 9.16 8.31 -1.18
C TYR A 10 8.36 7.34 -2.07
N LEU A 11 7.31 7.81 -2.74
CA LEU A 11 6.55 6.97 -3.68
C LEU A 11 7.40 6.49 -4.87
N ILE A 12 8.49 7.18 -5.20
CA ILE A 12 9.45 6.72 -6.22
C ILE A 12 10.11 5.43 -5.76
N GLN A 13 10.58 5.40 -4.51
CA GLN A 13 11.20 4.23 -3.92
C GLN A 13 10.20 3.07 -3.82
N THR A 14 9.01 3.31 -3.25
CA THR A 14 8.00 2.25 -3.10
C THR A 14 7.52 1.72 -4.45
N SER A 15 7.40 2.60 -5.46
CA SER A 15 7.06 2.18 -6.83
C SER A 15 8.16 1.32 -7.45
N HIS A 16 9.43 1.67 -7.22
CA HIS A 16 10.57 0.90 -7.70
C HIS A 16 10.59 -0.50 -7.06
N GLU A 17 10.51 -0.56 -5.73
CA GLU A 17 10.48 -1.84 -4.98
C GLU A 17 9.31 -2.72 -5.42
N ARG A 18 8.13 -2.15 -5.65
CA ARG A 18 6.96 -2.88 -6.13
C ARG A 18 7.15 -3.40 -7.56
N SER A 19 7.82 -2.64 -8.42
CA SER A 19 8.15 -3.05 -9.79
C SER A 19 9.17 -4.18 -9.79
N GLU A 20 10.23 -4.06 -9.00
CA GLU A 20 11.27 -5.10 -8.87
C GLU A 20 10.70 -6.40 -8.29
N LYS A 21 9.87 -6.31 -7.24
CA LYS A 21 9.20 -7.48 -6.68
C LYS A 21 8.30 -8.18 -7.68
N ARG A 22 7.63 -7.41 -8.56
CA ARG A 22 6.81 -7.98 -9.63
C ARG A 22 7.68 -8.66 -10.69
N ARG A 23 8.83 -8.09 -11.02
CA ARG A 23 9.78 -8.68 -11.97
C ARG A 23 10.31 -10.02 -11.43
N LEU A 24 10.79 -10.04 -10.19
CA LEU A 24 11.30 -11.24 -9.53
C LEU A 24 10.25 -12.35 -9.47
N LEU A 25 9.03 -12.03 -9.03
CA LEU A 25 7.94 -13.01 -9.02
C LEU A 25 7.69 -13.60 -10.41
N LYS A 26 7.79 -12.78 -11.46
CA LYS A 26 7.59 -13.24 -12.83
C LYS A 26 8.73 -14.16 -13.31
N GLU A 27 9.97 -13.83 -12.94
CA GLU A 27 11.14 -14.67 -13.20
C GLU A 27 11.00 -16.03 -12.48
N ASP A 28 10.60 -16.04 -11.20
CA ASP A 28 10.33 -17.28 -10.43
C ASP A 28 9.27 -18.16 -11.11
N TYR A 29 8.16 -17.56 -11.60
CA TYR A 29 7.13 -18.30 -12.34
C TYR A 29 7.66 -18.89 -13.65
N GLU A 30 8.50 -18.16 -14.39
CA GLU A 30 9.06 -18.65 -15.65
C GLU A 30 10.09 -19.78 -15.41
N GLU A 31 10.87 -19.71 -14.33
CA GLU A 31 11.79 -20.79 -13.91
C GLU A 31 11.04 -22.06 -13.47
N ASP A 32 9.94 -21.92 -12.70
CA ASP A 32 9.09 -23.04 -12.29
C ASP A 32 8.43 -23.75 -13.50
N GLU A 33 8.01 -23.00 -14.52
CA GLU A 33 7.48 -23.55 -15.77
C GLU A 33 8.57 -24.25 -16.60
N GLU A 34 9.82 -23.77 -16.55
CA GLU A 34 10.96 -24.43 -17.21
C GLU A 34 11.36 -25.74 -16.49
N PHE A 35 11.12 -25.84 -15.18
CA PHE A 35 11.34 -27.06 -14.39
C PHE A 35 10.24 -28.12 -14.58
N ILE A 36 9.00 -27.71 -14.87
CA ILE A 36 7.86 -28.60 -15.17
C ILE A 36 7.75 -28.86 -16.68
N ASN A 37 8.84 -29.29 -17.33
CA ASN A 37 8.76 -29.83 -18.68
C ASN A 37 8.76 -31.37 -18.67
N ASP A 38 7.63 -31.95 -18.24
CA ASP A 38 7.29 -33.34 -18.55
C ASP A 38 6.13 -33.31 -19.59
N GLU A 39 6.56 -33.23 -20.85
CA GLU A 39 5.83 -33.44 -22.11
C GLU A 39 4.30 -33.66 -21.99
N SER A 40 3.55 -32.56 -21.86
CA SER A 40 2.14 -32.54 -22.26
C SER A 40 1.80 -31.19 -22.89
N GLU A 41 1.57 -31.22 -24.21
CA GLU A 41 1.15 -30.08 -25.02
C GLU A 41 -0.18 -29.52 -24.52
N GLU A 42 -0.22 -28.33 -23.93
CA GLU A 42 -1.39 -27.43 -24.02
C GLU A 42 -0.92 -25.96 -24.14
N GLU A 43 -1.25 -25.36 -25.29
CA GLU A 43 -1.04 -23.96 -25.62
C GLU A 43 -1.82 -23.04 -24.67
N ALA A 44 -1.13 -22.42 -23.71
CA ALA A 44 -1.70 -21.36 -22.89
C ALA A 44 -1.60 -20.02 -23.63
N GLU A 45 -2.73 -19.58 -24.21
CA GLU A 45 -2.87 -18.27 -24.83
C GLU A 45 -2.48 -17.14 -23.86
N ASN A 46 -1.42 -16.41 -24.22
CA ASN A 46 -0.89 -15.29 -23.46
C ASN A 46 -1.91 -14.13 -23.48
N SER A 47 -2.67 -14.00 -22.40
CA SER A 47 -3.56 -12.84 -22.17
C SER A 47 -2.72 -11.61 -21.85
N SER A 48 -2.30 -10.90 -22.90
CA SER A 48 -1.87 -9.50 -22.83
C SER A 48 -2.93 -8.68 -22.11
N ASN A 49 -2.63 -8.14 -20.93
CA ASN A 49 -3.46 -7.11 -20.31
C ASN A 49 -2.62 -5.99 -19.69
N SER A 50 -2.88 -4.81 -20.25
CA SER A 50 -2.51 -3.47 -19.85
C SER A 50 -2.78 -3.14 -18.38
N ASP A 51 -1.85 -2.42 -17.74
CA ASP A 51 -2.02 -1.29 -16.79
C ASP A 51 -3.22 -1.26 -15.79
N VAL A 52 -3.80 -2.41 -15.44
CA VAL A 52 -4.90 -2.55 -14.46
C VAL A 52 -4.47 -3.35 -13.22
N ASP A 53 -3.21 -3.81 -13.18
CA ASP A 53 -2.68 -4.62 -12.09
C ASP A 53 -2.21 -3.80 -10.87
N GLU A 54 -3.08 -2.95 -10.33
CA GLU A 54 -2.89 -2.53 -8.93
C GLU A 54 -3.37 -3.61 -7.95
N VAL A 55 -4.12 -4.61 -8.41
CA VAL A 55 -4.63 -5.71 -7.56
C VAL A 55 -3.74 -6.94 -7.69
N VAL A 56 -2.65 -7.01 -6.93
CA VAL A 56 -1.90 -8.26 -6.77
C VAL A 56 -2.72 -9.20 -5.90
N ARG A 57 -3.47 -10.11 -6.53
CA ARG A 57 -4.15 -11.20 -5.80
C ARG A 57 -3.06 -12.11 -5.24
N LYS A 58 -2.98 -12.20 -3.91
CA LYS A 58 -2.12 -13.15 -3.21
C LYS A 58 -2.73 -14.55 -3.38
N TYR A 59 -2.40 -15.25 -4.46
CA TYR A 59 -2.86 -16.62 -4.67
C TYR A 59 -2.19 -17.53 -3.64
N LYS A 60 -2.99 -18.23 -2.82
CA LYS A 60 -2.52 -19.33 -1.97
C LYS A 60 -2.61 -20.61 -2.80
N THR A 61 -1.50 -21.09 -3.32
CA THR A 61 -1.42 -22.46 -3.86
C THR A 61 -1.52 -23.44 -2.69
N ARG A 62 -2.55 -24.31 -2.72
CA ARG A 62 -2.67 -25.41 -1.76
C ARG A 62 -1.77 -26.55 -2.24
N SER A 63 -0.50 -26.53 -1.86
CA SER A 63 0.37 -27.69 -2.11
C SER A 63 -0.09 -28.88 -1.24
N ARG A 64 -0.35 -30.02 -1.89
CA ARG A 64 -0.73 -31.29 -1.24
C ARG A 64 0.54 -31.94 -0.71
N GLN A 65 0.63 -32.01 0.61
CA GLN A 65 1.66 -32.71 1.37
C GLN A 65 1.79 -34.18 0.95
N ASN A 66 2.99 -34.60 0.51
CA ASN A 66 3.45 -35.99 0.68
C ASN A 66 5.00 -36.10 0.57
N GLY A 67 5.65 -36.43 1.69
CA GLY A 67 6.82 -37.33 1.75
C GLY A 67 8.24 -36.82 1.42
N SER A 68 9.07 -36.77 2.47
CA SER A 68 10.53 -37.02 2.54
C SER A 68 11.55 -36.04 1.92
N GLY A 69 12.07 -35.15 2.77
CA GLY A 69 13.48 -35.12 3.20
C GLY A 69 14.57 -34.75 2.20
N ASP A 70 14.96 -33.48 2.18
CA ASP A 70 16.33 -33.02 2.47
C ASP A 70 16.29 -31.51 2.79
N ASP A 71 16.76 -31.11 3.96
CA ASP A 71 16.84 -29.70 4.37
C ASP A 71 18.07 -29.07 3.69
N ILE A 72 17.88 -28.49 2.51
CA ILE A 72 18.85 -27.58 1.91
C ILE A 72 18.63 -26.22 2.59
N GLU A 73 19.50 -25.86 3.52
CA GLU A 73 19.62 -24.49 4.02
C GLU A 73 20.03 -23.59 2.85
N GLU A 74 19.05 -22.96 2.20
CA GLU A 74 19.29 -21.84 1.30
C GLU A 74 19.85 -20.67 2.13
N GLU A 75 21.16 -20.47 2.08
CA GLU A 75 21.75 -19.21 2.54
C GLU A 75 21.11 -18.06 1.77
N PRO A 76 20.63 -16.99 2.45
CA PRO A 76 20.11 -15.82 1.76
C PRO A 76 21.25 -15.19 0.97
N LEU A 77 21.24 -15.37 -0.35
CA LEU A 77 22.06 -14.56 -1.25
C LEU A 77 21.62 -13.10 -1.04
N GLU A 78 22.46 -12.32 -0.36
CA GLU A 78 22.25 -10.88 -0.22
C GLU A 78 22.17 -10.28 -1.62
N ALA A 79 20.94 -10.05 -2.09
CA ALA A 79 20.68 -9.41 -3.37
C ALA A 79 21.41 -8.07 -3.38
N ILE A 80 22.41 -7.94 -4.25
CA ILE A 80 23.17 -6.71 -4.44
C ILE A 80 22.18 -5.64 -4.88
N LYS A 81 21.80 -4.75 -3.95
CA LYS A 81 20.87 -3.65 -4.21
C LYS A 81 21.54 -2.72 -5.23
N VAL A 82 21.12 -2.80 -6.49
CA VAL A 82 21.67 -1.95 -7.56
C VAL A 82 21.34 -0.50 -7.21
N LYS A 83 22.38 0.32 -7.05
CA LYS A 83 22.22 1.74 -6.73
C LYS A 83 21.39 2.43 -7.82
N THR A 84 20.25 2.98 -7.43
CA THR A 84 19.37 3.74 -8.31
C THR A 84 19.72 5.23 -8.30
N TRP A 85 19.18 5.99 -9.26
CA TRP A 85 19.45 7.43 -9.36
C TRP A 85 18.87 8.24 -8.19
N PHE A 86 17.86 7.71 -7.48
CA PHE A 86 17.16 8.40 -6.40
C PHE A 86 17.68 8.04 -5.00
N ASP A 87 18.53 7.02 -4.87
CA ASP A 87 19.08 6.56 -3.58
C ASP A 87 19.86 7.65 -2.84
N ASP A 88 20.48 8.59 -3.56
CA ASP A 88 21.21 9.72 -2.97
C ASP A 88 20.29 10.86 -2.50
N PHE A 89 19.01 10.81 -2.83
CA PHE A 89 18.04 11.89 -2.59
C PHE A 89 16.88 11.50 -1.67
N ILE A 90 16.63 10.21 -1.48
CA ILE A 90 15.51 9.70 -0.68
C ILE A 90 16.07 8.81 0.42
N SER A 91 15.76 9.17 1.66
CA SER A 91 16.06 8.37 2.85
C SER A 91 14.78 7.75 3.42
N GLU A 92 14.91 6.71 4.25
CA GLU A 92 13.76 6.12 4.94
C GLU A 92 13.07 7.11 5.89
N GLU A 93 13.82 8.06 6.44
CA GLU A 93 13.29 9.12 7.29
C GLU A 93 12.40 10.09 6.53
N ASP A 94 12.63 10.25 5.22
CA ASP A 94 11.82 11.13 4.37
C ASP A 94 10.38 10.64 4.24
N LYS A 95 10.11 9.34 4.45
CA LYS A 95 8.76 8.76 4.44
C LYS A 95 7.78 9.52 5.33
N TYR A 96 8.22 9.98 6.49
CA TYR A 96 7.38 10.64 7.49
C TYR A 96 7.42 12.18 7.40
N LYS A 97 8.20 12.74 6.47
CA LYS A 97 8.32 14.20 6.29
C LYS A 97 7.22 14.72 5.36
N LEU A 98 6.10 15.10 5.97
CA LEU A 98 4.95 15.72 5.29
C LEU A 98 5.32 16.84 4.33
N GLU A 99 6.28 17.68 4.73
CA GLU A 99 6.74 18.87 4.01
C GLU A 99 7.27 18.55 2.59
N LEU A 100 7.65 17.30 2.34
CA LEU A 100 8.10 16.84 1.02
C LEU A 100 6.95 16.69 0.00
N SER A 101 5.69 16.82 0.43
CA SER A 101 4.55 16.88 -0.48
C SER A 101 3.50 17.88 0.00
N GLY A 102 3.33 18.98 -0.73
CA GLY A 102 2.27 19.95 -0.45
C GLY A 102 0.86 19.35 -0.48
N LYS A 103 0.64 18.26 -1.22
CA LYS A 103 -0.63 17.52 -1.17
C LYS A 103 -0.81 16.79 0.16
N MET A 104 0.26 16.21 0.72
CA MET A 104 0.20 15.53 2.01
C MET A 104 0.04 16.51 3.16
N VAL A 105 0.74 17.66 3.11
CA VAL A 105 0.54 18.76 4.07
C VAL A 105 -0.93 19.18 4.08
N LEU A 106 -1.48 19.54 2.91
CA LEU A 106 -2.89 19.94 2.81
C LEU A 106 -3.86 18.85 3.24
N LEU A 107 -3.58 17.59 2.94
CA LEU A 107 -4.42 16.47 3.36
C LEU A 107 -4.49 16.39 4.88
N VAL A 108 -3.34 16.41 5.57
CA VAL A 108 -3.29 16.34 7.04
C VAL A 108 -3.97 17.54 7.67
N ASP A 109 -3.73 18.75 7.13
CA ASP A 109 -4.38 19.96 7.64
C ASP A 109 -5.90 19.89 7.51
N ILE A 110 -6.42 19.43 6.36
CA ILE A 110 -7.86 19.21 6.16
C ILE A 110 -8.40 18.18 7.15
N LEU A 111 -7.70 17.06 7.35
CA LEU A 111 -8.12 16.01 8.26
C LEU A 111 -8.20 16.52 9.71
N LYS A 112 -7.21 17.29 10.17
CA LYS A 112 -7.20 17.88 11.52
C LYS A 112 -8.32 18.89 11.72
N GLU A 113 -8.57 19.76 10.74
CA GLU A 113 -9.67 20.72 10.84
C GLU A 113 -11.04 20.04 10.78
N CYS A 114 -11.18 18.98 9.98
CA CYS A 114 -12.40 18.16 9.97
C CYS A 114 -12.60 17.39 11.29
N GLU A 115 -11.53 16.88 11.92
CA GLU A 115 -11.59 16.25 13.24
C GLU A 115 -12.10 17.24 14.30
N ALA A 116 -11.57 18.48 14.31
CA ALA A 116 -11.99 19.52 15.24
C ALA A 116 -13.48 19.92 15.09
N ILE A 117 -14.02 19.84 13.86
CA ILE A 117 -15.43 20.15 13.56
C ILE A 117 -16.33 18.92 13.81
N GLY A 118 -15.80 17.70 13.65
CA GLY A 118 -16.56 16.45 13.61
C GLY A 118 -17.11 16.10 12.22
N ASP A 119 -16.48 16.62 11.16
CA ASP A 119 -16.89 16.36 9.78
C ASP A 119 -16.24 15.10 9.21
N LYS A 120 -17.03 14.28 8.51
CA LYS A 120 -16.55 13.06 7.85
C LYS A 120 -15.93 13.38 6.48
N VAL A 121 -14.73 12.85 6.22
CA VAL A 121 -13.98 13.11 4.98
C VAL A 121 -13.89 11.85 4.11
N ILE A 122 -14.03 12.02 2.79
CA ILE A 122 -13.77 10.96 1.81
C ILE A 122 -12.59 11.36 0.92
N VAL A 123 -11.55 10.54 0.92
CA VAL A 123 -10.34 10.75 0.12
C VAL A 123 -10.33 9.81 -1.08
N PHE A 124 -10.18 10.37 -2.28
CA PHE A 124 -10.04 9.59 -3.52
C PHE A 124 -8.63 9.73 -4.10
N SER A 125 -8.02 8.60 -4.45
CA SER A 125 -6.75 8.53 -5.17
C SER A 125 -6.82 7.47 -6.26
N GLN A 126 -6.12 7.71 -7.37
CA GLN A 126 -5.94 6.74 -8.47
C GLN A 126 -4.66 5.89 -8.28
N SER A 127 -4.04 5.92 -7.10
CA SER A 127 -2.81 5.20 -6.81
C SER A 127 -2.91 4.49 -5.47
N LEU A 128 -2.78 3.16 -5.48
CA LEU A 128 -2.73 2.37 -4.24
C LEU A 128 -1.51 2.68 -3.39
N LEU A 129 -0.36 2.96 -4.01
CA LEU A 129 0.85 3.36 -3.29
C LEU A 129 0.62 4.65 -2.49
N THR A 130 -0.22 5.55 -3.01
CA THR A 130 -0.60 6.76 -2.29
C THR A 130 -1.49 6.43 -1.09
N PHE A 131 -2.43 5.48 -1.21
CA PHE A 131 -3.21 5.02 -0.06
C PHE A 131 -2.32 4.35 1.00
N ASP A 132 -1.38 3.49 0.59
CA ASP A 132 -0.42 2.85 1.50
C ASP A 132 0.38 3.91 2.27
N LEU A 133 0.88 4.94 1.58
CA LEU A 133 1.60 6.05 2.20
C LEU A 133 0.73 6.87 3.17
N ILE A 134 -0.54 7.12 2.82
CA ILE A 134 -1.47 7.83 3.71
C ILE A 134 -1.73 7.01 4.98
N GLU A 135 -1.95 5.70 4.86
CA GLU A 135 -2.15 4.83 6.02
C GLU A 135 -0.94 4.83 6.96
N ASP A 136 0.28 4.70 6.40
CA ASP A 136 1.52 4.75 7.18
C ASP A 136 1.72 6.10 7.87
N LEU A 137 1.39 7.19 7.19
CA LEU A 137 1.48 8.54 7.73
C LEU A 137 0.48 8.78 8.85
N LEU A 138 -0.76 8.31 8.69
CA LEU A 138 -1.79 8.39 9.72
C LEU A 138 -1.38 7.60 10.98
N SER A 139 -0.83 6.39 10.80
CA SER A 139 -0.27 5.62 11.91
C SER A 139 0.89 6.34 12.59
N TYR A 140 1.79 6.98 11.83
CA TYR A 140 2.86 7.78 12.40
C TYR A 140 2.33 8.98 13.20
N LEU A 141 1.28 9.66 12.73
CA LEU A 141 0.66 10.80 13.42
C LEU A 141 -0.09 10.37 14.70
N ASP A 142 -0.71 9.19 14.73
CA ASP A 142 -1.36 8.60 15.92
C ASP A 142 -0.35 8.34 17.05
N GLU A 143 0.92 8.08 16.71
CA GLU A 143 2.00 7.88 17.68
C GLU A 143 2.62 9.20 18.20
N GLN A 144 2.42 10.32 17.51
CA GLN A 144 2.97 11.61 17.94
C GLN A 144 2.15 12.22 19.09
N PRO A 145 2.82 12.89 20.05
CA PRO A 145 2.10 13.63 21.07
C PRO A 145 1.31 14.77 20.43
N VAL A 146 0.06 14.91 20.83
CA VAL A 146 -0.80 16.05 20.47
C VAL A 146 -0.16 17.31 21.05
N THR A 147 -0.08 18.37 20.24
CA THR A 147 0.43 19.67 20.70
C THR A 147 -0.59 20.37 21.59
N GLU A 148 -0.15 21.29 22.47
CA GLU A 148 -1.07 22.07 23.33
C GLU A 148 -2.12 22.83 22.50
N GLU A 149 -1.75 23.29 21.29
CA GLU A 149 -2.66 23.96 20.36
C GLU A 149 -3.73 23.01 19.81
N GLU A 150 -3.36 21.78 19.46
CA GLU A 150 -4.28 20.75 18.97
C GLU A 150 -5.21 20.26 20.08
N GLU A 151 -4.69 20.05 21.30
CA GLU A 151 -5.50 19.65 22.45
C GLU A 151 -6.55 20.72 22.78
N SER A 152 -6.19 22.01 22.64
CA SER A 152 -7.13 23.12 22.82
C SER A 152 -8.27 23.16 21.79
N ARG A 153 -8.09 22.49 20.64
CA ARG A 153 -9.06 22.38 19.55
C ARG A 153 -9.82 21.04 19.53
N ASP A 154 -9.68 20.22 20.58
CA ASP A 154 -10.24 18.85 20.67
C ASP A 154 -9.77 17.92 19.53
N ILE A 155 -8.59 18.21 18.95
CA ILE A 155 -7.91 17.33 18.01
C ILE A 155 -7.20 16.24 18.83
N ARG A 156 -7.53 14.98 18.59
CA ARG A 156 -7.02 13.84 19.37
C ARG A 156 -5.95 13.06 18.61
N ASN A 157 -5.79 13.32 17.32
CA ASN A 157 -4.92 12.58 16.40
C ASN A 157 -5.20 11.07 16.43
N THR A 158 -6.45 10.64 16.67
CA THR A 158 -6.78 9.22 16.67
C THR A 158 -7.06 8.75 15.25
N TRP A 159 -6.08 8.05 14.65
CA TRP A 159 -6.17 7.61 13.25
C TRP A 159 -6.07 6.08 13.14
N ARG A 160 -7.02 5.37 13.74
CA ARG A 160 -7.00 3.90 13.78
C ARG A 160 -7.81 3.29 12.64
N LYS A 161 -7.17 2.37 11.92
CA LYS A 161 -7.81 1.62 10.84
C LYS A 161 -8.99 0.79 11.33
N ASN A 162 -10.10 0.83 10.60
CA ASN A 162 -11.40 0.21 10.91
C ASN A 162 -12.11 0.77 12.15
N VAL A 163 -11.63 1.88 12.72
CA VAL A 163 -12.29 2.59 13.82
C VAL A 163 -12.55 4.03 13.40
N ASP A 164 -11.49 4.76 13.06
CA ASP A 164 -11.53 6.17 12.68
C ASP A 164 -11.44 6.35 11.15
N TYR A 165 -10.90 5.38 10.41
CA TYR A 165 -10.95 5.38 8.95
C TYR A 165 -11.09 3.99 8.33
N PHE A 166 -11.62 3.94 7.10
CA PHE A 166 -11.76 2.73 6.31
C PHE A 166 -11.10 2.88 4.94
N ARG A 167 -10.51 1.79 4.46
CA ARG A 167 -9.94 1.71 3.10
C ARG A 167 -10.83 0.87 2.20
N MET A 168 -11.23 1.44 1.08
CA MET A 168 -11.95 0.75 0.01
C MET A 168 -11.13 0.75 -1.28
N ASP A 169 -10.67 -0.42 -1.71
CA ASP A 169 -9.95 -0.59 -2.97
C ASP A 169 -10.49 -1.76 -3.82
N GLY A 170 -9.82 -2.03 -4.94
CA GLY A 170 -10.20 -3.09 -5.87
C GLY A 170 -10.26 -4.49 -5.27
N SER A 171 -9.57 -4.72 -4.15
CA SER A 171 -9.54 -6.01 -3.44
C SER A 171 -10.64 -6.15 -2.38
N THR A 172 -11.28 -5.04 -1.97
CA THR A 172 -12.35 -5.05 -0.97
C THR A 172 -13.63 -5.68 -1.54
N SER A 173 -14.17 -6.70 -0.85
CA SER A 173 -15.39 -7.40 -1.28
C SER A 173 -16.61 -6.48 -1.30
N ALA A 174 -17.62 -6.82 -2.11
CA ALA A 174 -18.87 -6.05 -2.18
C ALA A 174 -19.59 -5.98 -0.82
N GLU A 175 -19.49 -7.03 -0.02
CA GLU A 175 -20.05 -7.08 1.33
C GLU A 175 -19.38 -6.08 2.27
N PHE A 176 -18.04 -6.07 2.31
CA PHE A 176 -17.29 -5.10 3.14
C PHE A 176 -17.50 -3.67 2.66
N ARG A 177 -17.54 -3.42 1.34
CA ARG A 177 -17.86 -2.08 0.81
C ARG A 177 -19.20 -1.59 1.32
N LYS A 178 -20.23 -2.44 1.30
CA LYS A 178 -21.55 -2.08 1.84
C LYS A 178 -21.47 -1.78 3.33
N GLN A 179 -20.81 -2.62 4.12
CA GLN A 179 -20.65 -2.39 5.56
C GLN A 179 -19.96 -1.07 5.87
N PHE A 180 -18.89 -0.73 5.15
CA PHE A 180 -18.17 0.54 5.34
C PHE A 180 -19.04 1.75 4.96
N ILE A 181 -19.81 1.64 3.88
CA ILE A 181 -20.77 2.69 3.46
C ILE A 181 -21.88 2.86 4.50
N ASP A 182 -22.43 1.76 5.03
CA ASP A 182 -23.48 1.79 6.03
C ASP A 182 -22.96 2.42 7.34
N TYR A 183 -21.76 2.06 7.79
CA TYR A 183 -21.12 2.62 8.99
C TYR A 183 -20.79 4.12 8.83
N PHE A 184 -20.27 4.51 7.66
CA PHE A 184 -19.96 5.90 7.37
C PHE A 184 -21.21 6.79 7.36
N ASN A 185 -22.32 6.28 6.84
CA ASN A 185 -23.59 7.03 6.76
C ASN A 185 -24.45 6.94 8.02
N ASP A 186 -24.06 6.18 9.04
CA ASP A 186 -24.81 6.10 10.30
C ASP A 186 -24.78 7.47 11.00
N PRO A 187 -25.94 8.12 11.23
CA PRO A 187 -26.00 9.40 11.92
C PRO A 187 -25.68 9.30 13.42
N ALA A 188 -25.70 8.10 14.00
CA ALA A 188 -25.27 7.87 15.38
C ALA A 188 -23.76 7.64 15.50
N ASN A 189 -23.07 7.51 14.36
CA ASN A 189 -21.62 7.40 14.33
C ASN A 189 -21.01 8.79 14.15
N ASP A 190 -20.48 9.34 15.25
CA ASP A 190 -19.77 10.63 15.27
C ASP A 190 -18.30 10.49 14.85
N ARG A 191 -17.90 9.34 14.30
CA ARG A 191 -16.55 9.04 13.80
C ARG A 191 -16.53 8.64 12.33
#